data_AF-A0A813HFM4-F1
#
_entry.id   AF-A0A813HFM4-F1
#
_cell.length_a   1.000
_cell.length_b   1.000
_cell.length_c   1.000
_cell.angle_alpha   90.00
_cell.angle_beta   90.00
_cell.angle_gamma   90.00
#
_symmetry.space_group_name_H-M   'P 1'
#
loop_
_entity.id
_entity.type
_entity.pdbx_description
1 polymer ?
#
loop_
_entity_poly.entity_id
_entity_poly.type
_entity_poly.pdbx_seq_one_letter_code
_entity_poly.pdbx_strand_id
1 'polypeptide(L)'
;MRRRIESCPSAKQRILERQAKDRVEAEAMLGKLKGFLAGRYGNLVRAWRKDLDPDGDGKLQFTEFCQACRQMNFQGNLKALWLSLDKDDTGDISLEELDPEAVAHFEEFDRIMTYFFNHLDTVWFTCLDLGNTGRCSLEEFLFGCKVLGFARKSMNLFRYLDIRNDNYICIEQLEVLSLPRAVSKEDAFQCAKETRTSCRASWEQSLKVAFGKGLIHGWRRGFCGSKRENHLFEELSAEDFCRRCRSLGIKANLLRLWAELLGKSEEEEKGFLQEMSVARVGR
;
A
#
# COMPACT_ATOMS: atom_id res chain seq x y z
N MET A 1 -53.28 16.55 41.52
CA MET A 1 -52.59 16.01 40.34
C MET A 1 -51.80 17.13 39.66
N ARG A 2 -50.47 17.20 39.82
CA ARG A 2 -49.64 18.18 39.09
C ARG A 2 -49.41 17.63 37.68
N ARG A 3 -49.94 18.30 36.65
CA ARG A 3 -49.64 17.96 35.25
C ARG A 3 -48.16 18.27 34.99
N ARG A 4 -47.42 17.25 34.58
CA ARG A 4 -46.02 17.36 34.13
C ARG A 4 -46.05 18.20 32.85
N ILE A 5 -45.53 19.42 32.90
CA ILE A 5 -45.36 20.25 31.71
C ILE A 5 -44.20 19.61 30.93
N GLU A 6 -44.51 18.85 29.89
CA GLU A 6 -43.50 18.44 28.92
C GLU A 6 -43.00 19.70 28.22
N SER A 7 -41.74 20.07 28.44
CA SER A 7 -41.18 21.26 27.79
C SER A 7 -41.08 21.01 26.30
N CYS A 8 -41.75 21.83 25.50
CA CYS A 8 -41.66 21.79 24.05
C CYS A 8 -40.20 22.04 23.61
N PRO A 9 -39.61 21.20 22.76
CA PRO A 9 -38.20 21.32 22.38
C PRO A 9 -37.93 22.67 21.69
N SER A 10 -36.81 23.29 22.06
CA SER A 10 -36.32 24.56 21.51
C SER A 10 -36.14 24.47 19.99
N ALA A 11 -36.28 25.59 19.26
CA ALA A 11 -36.00 25.66 17.82
C ALA A 11 -34.60 25.10 17.47
N LYS A 12 -33.60 25.33 18.34
CA LYS A 12 -32.25 24.77 18.18
C LYS A 12 -32.23 23.24 18.31
N GLN A 13 -33.02 22.67 19.24
CA GLN A 13 -33.15 21.22 19.40
C GLN A 13 -33.85 20.59 18.20
N ARG A 14 -34.91 21.22 17.66
CA ARG A 14 -35.62 20.73 16.47
C ARG A 14 -34.73 20.72 15.22
N ILE A 15 -33.85 21.71 15.07
CA ILE A 15 -32.87 21.75 13.98
C ILE A 15 -31.84 20.62 14.13
N LEU A 16 -31.30 20.42 15.33
CA LEU A 16 -30.34 19.36 15.62
C LEU A 16 -30.93 17.96 15.43
N GLU A 17 -32.16 17.73 15.89
CA GLU A 17 -32.89 16.47 15.70
C GLU A 17 -33.13 16.17 14.21
N ARG A 18 -33.47 17.21 13.42
CA ARG A 18 -33.65 17.04 11.99
C ARG A 18 -32.34 16.75 11.27
N GLN A 19 -31.27 17.46 11.60
CA GLN A 19 -29.93 17.19 11.08
C GLN A 19 -29.44 15.79 11.45
N ALA A 20 -29.71 15.32 12.67
CA ALA A 20 -29.37 13.98 13.10
C ALA A 20 -30.16 12.92 12.32
N LYS A 21 -31.46 13.14 12.10
CA LYS A 21 -32.29 12.25 11.29
C LYS A 21 -31.81 12.18 9.84
N ASP A 22 -31.52 13.34 9.24
CA ASP A 22 -31.02 13.42 7.86
C ASP A 22 -29.66 12.71 7.73
N ARG A 23 -28.77 12.80 8.73
CA ARG A 23 -27.51 12.05 8.78
C ARG A 23 -27.71 10.54 8.83
N VAL A 24 -28.62 10.05 9.67
CA VAL A 24 -28.92 8.61 9.78
C VAL A 24 -29.49 8.07 8.47
N GLU A 25 -30.39 8.82 7.82
CA GLU A 25 -30.91 8.45 6.51
C GLU A 25 -29.81 8.44 5.43
N ALA A 26 -28.88 9.40 5.48
CA ALA A 26 -27.75 9.46 4.56
C ALA A 26 -26.76 8.29 4.76
N GLU A 27 -26.42 7.93 6.00
CA GLU A 27 -25.57 6.77 6.31
C GLU A 27 -26.19 5.45 5.84
N ALA A 28 -27.50 5.27 6.07
CA ALA A 28 -28.21 4.08 5.59
C ALA A 28 -28.19 3.99 4.06
N MET A 29 -28.34 5.13 3.39
CA MET A 29 -28.22 5.22 1.94
C MET A 29 -26.80 4.95 1.44
N LEU A 30 -25.79 5.44 2.15
CA LEU A 30 -24.39 5.15 1.84
C LEU A 30 -24.11 3.65 1.92
N GLY A 31 -24.64 2.97 2.94
CA GLY A 31 -24.59 1.51 3.02
C GLY A 31 -25.23 0.82 1.81
N LYS A 32 -26.37 1.32 1.32
CA LYS A 32 -27.00 0.81 0.09
C LYS A 32 -26.15 1.05 -1.15
N LEU A 33 -25.54 2.23 -1.28
CA LEU A 33 -24.63 2.55 -2.38
C LEU A 33 -23.41 1.61 -2.36
N LYS A 34 -22.73 1.48 -1.23
CA LYS A 34 -21.58 0.57 -1.09
C LYS A 34 -21.96 -0.87 -1.41
N GLY A 35 -23.11 -1.35 -0.90
CA GLY A 35 -23.62 -2.68 -1.22
C GLY A 35 -23.93 -2.87 -2.71
N PHE A 36 -24.52 -1.86 -3.36
CA PHE A 36 -24.80 -1.85 -4.78
C PHE A 36 -23.51 -1.92 -5.63
N LEU A 37 -22.51 -1.08 -5.31
CA LEU A 37 -21.22 -1.06 -5.99
C LEU A 37 -20.46 -2.38 -5.78
N ALA A 38 -20.41 -2.89 -4.54
CA ALA A 38 -19.77 -4.17 -4.25
C ALA A 38 -20.47 -5.34 -4.96
N GLY A 39 -21.80 -5.33 -5.07
CA GLY A 39 -22.55 -6.36 -5.79
C GLY A 39 -22.31 -6.36 -7.30
N ARG A 40 -22.15 -5.17 -7.90
CA ARG A 40 -21.96 -5.02 -9.36
C ARG A 40 -20.50 -5.21 -9.80
N TYR A 41 -19.53 -4.70 -9.04
CA TYR A 41 -18.11 -4.70 -9.42
C TYR A 41 -17.25 -5.68 -8.60
N GLY A 42 -17.82 -6.28 -7.55
CA GLY A 42 -17.16 -7.21 -6.63
C GLY A 42 -16.44 -6.54 -5.46
N ASN A 43 -16.01 -5.28 -5.60
CA ASN A 43 -15.49 -4.43 -4.52
C ASN A 43 -15.59 -2.94 -4.91
N LEU A 44 -15.40 -2.05 -3.93
CA LEU A 44 -15.53 -0.60 -4.13
C LEU A 44 -14.39 -0.02 -4.97
N VAL A 45 -13.17 -0.53 -4.84
CA VAL A 45 -12.01 -0.07 -5.63
C VAL A 45 -12.22 -0.29 -7.14
N ARG A 46 -12.77 -1.43 -7.53
CA ARG A 46 -13.11 -1.71 -8.93
C ARG A 46 -14.22 -0.81 -9.44
N ALA A 47 -15.22 -0.54 -8.60
CA ALA A 47 -16.29 0.39 -8.94
C ALA A 47 -15.73 1.80 -9.14
N TRP A 48 -14.82 2.21 -8.26
CA TRP A 48 -14.10 3.47 -8.33
C TRP A 48 -13.40 3.64 -9.67
N ARG A 49 -12.45 2.74 -9.98
CA ARG A 49 -11.59 2.83 -11.17
C ARG A 49 -12.31 2.65 -12.51
N LYS A 50 -13.51 2.09 -12.52
CA LYS A 50 -14.25 1.82 -13.76
C LYS A 50 -15.28 2.90 -14.08
N ASP A 51 -16.05 3.31 -13.07
CA ASP A 51 -17.29 4.07 -13.31
C ASP A 51 -17.39 5.35 -12.46
N LEU A 52 -16.61 5.50 -11.39
CA LEU A 52 -16.60 6.75 -10.60
C LEU A 52 -15.47 7.67 -11.08
N ASP A 53 -14.25 7.16 -11.16
CA ASP A 53 -13.02 7.89 -11.52
C ASP A 53 -12.40 7.26 -12.79
N PRO A 54 -13.05 7.42 -13.95
CA PRO A 54 -12.58 6.83 -15.22
C PRO A 54 -11.39 7.58 -15.82
N ASP A 55 -11.19 8.85 -15.49
CA ASP A 55 -10.08 9.69 -15.91
C ASP A 55 -8.86 9.54 -14.98
N GLY A 56 -9.05 9.03 -13.77
CA GLY A 56 -7.98 8.60 -12.88
C GLY A 56 -7.29 9.76 -12.16
N ASP A 57 -7.98 10.89 -11.97
CA ASP A 57 -7.46 12.04 -11.25
C ASP A 57 -7.55 11.85 -9.71
N GLY A 58 -8.24 10.80 -9.27
CA GLY A 58 -8.40 10.41 -7.87
C GLY A 58 -9.47 11.21 -7.14
N LYS A 59 -10.24 12.05 -7.83
CA LYS A 59 -11.21 12.98 -7.27
C LYS A 59 -12.54 12.85 -8.01
N LEU A 60 -13.61 12.66 -7.26
CA LEU A 60 -14.94 12.56 -7.81
C LEU A 60 -15.75 13.79 -7.46
N GLN A 61 -16.08 14.63 -8.44
CA GLN A 61 -16.90 15.82 -8.23
C GLN A 61 -18.39 15.49 -8.14
N PHE A 62 -19.21 16.40 -7.59
CA PHE A 62 -20.65 16.15 -7.39
C PHE A 62 -21.40 15.86 -8.70
N THR A 63 -21.03 16.54 -9.77
CA THR A 63 -21.60 16.34 -11.11
C THR A 63 -21.28 14.96 -11.66
N GLU A 64 -20.03 14.51 -11.50
CA GLU A 64 -19.56 13.19 -11.93
C GLU A 64 -20.21 12.09 -11.11
N PHE A 65 -20.26 12.25 -9.79
CA PHE A 65 -20.98 11.33 -8.89
C PHE A 65 -22.45 11.18 -9.30
N CYS A 66 -23.14 12.29 -9.58
CA CYS A 66 -24.53 12.26 -10.02
C CYS A 66 -24.69 11.55 -11.38
N GLN A 67 -23.78 11.80 -12.31
CA GLN A 67 -23.78 11.17 -13.62
C GLN A 67 -23.51 9.66 -13.50
N ALA A 68 -22.48 9.25 -12.77
CA ALA A 68 -22.14 7.86 -12.52
C ALA A 68 -23.31 7.10 -11.86
N CYS A 69 -23.92 7.67 -10.81
CA CYS A 69 -25.09 7.05 -10.16
C CYS A 69 -26.26 6.85 -11.13
N ARG A 70 -26.53 7.81 -12.02
CA ARG A 70 -27.59 7.69 -13.04
C ARG A 70 -27.26 6.63 -14.08
N GLN A 71 -26.02 6.59 -14.57
CA GLN A 71 -25.56 5.58 -15.54
C GLN A 71 -25.61 4.17 -14.98
N MET A 72 -25.37 4.02 -13.67
CA MET A 72 -25.51 2.74 -12.97
C MET A 72 -26.96 2.39 -12.61
N ASN A 73 -27.94 3.26 -12.87
CA ASN A 73 -29.33 3.14 -12.46
C ASN A 73 -29.52 3.06 -10.93
N PHE A 74 -28.62 3.68 -10.16
CA PHE A 74 -28.76 3.78 -8.72
C PHE A 74 -29.83 4.82 -8.36
N GLN A 75 -30.81 4.41 -7.55
CA GLN A 75 -31.92 5.28 -7.13
C GLN A 75 -31.73 5.73 -5.69
N GLY A 76 -31.87 7.03 -5.45
CA GLY A 76 -31.82 7.62 -4.12
C GLY A 76 -31.65 9.13 -4.13
N ASN A 77 -31.70 9.74 -2.95
CA ASN A 77 -31.32 11.13 -2.73
C ASN A 77 -29.78 11.29 -2.81
N LEU A 78 -29.29 11.59 -4.02
CA LEU A 78 -27.86 11.78 -4.30
C LEU A 78 -27.24 12.96 -3.54
N LYS A 79 -28.02 14.00 -3.24
CA LYS A 79 -27.53 15.16 -2.49
C LYS A 79 -27.25 14.82 -1.03
N ALA A 80 -28.13 14.03 -0.41
CA ALA A 80 -27.89 13.54 0.94
C ALA A 80 -26.69 12.57 0.99
N LEU A 81 -26.51 11.73 -0.03
CA LEU A 81 -25.36 10.85 -0.17
C LEU A 81 -24.05 11.62 -0.29
N TRP A 82 -24.01 12.64 -1.15
CA TRP A 82 -22.85 13.50 -1.31
C TRP A 82 -22.38 14.08 0.02
N LEU A 83 -23.30 14.71 0.77
CA LEU A 83 -23.02 15.29 2.09
C LEU A 83 -22.55 14.27 3.15
N SER A 84 -22.79 12.97 2.92
CA SER A 84 -22.30 11.91 3.81
C SER A 84 -20.92 11.37 3.42
N LEU A 85 -20.55 11.52 2.15
CA LEU A 85 -19.27 11.10 1.60
C LEU A 85 -18.22 12.20 1.78
N ASP A 86 -18.51 13.42 1.30
CA ASP A 86 -17.70 14.64 1.42
C ASP A 86 -17.83 15.20 2.84
N LYS A 87 -17.11 14.58 3.79
CA LYS A 87 -17.21 14.90 5.22
C LYS A 87 -16.42 16.14 5.60
N ASP A 88 -15.40 16.45 4.82
CA ASP A 88 -14.50 17.57 5.01
C ASP A 88 -14.93 18.83 4.23
N ASP A 89 -16.00 18.76 3.44
CA ASP A 89 -16.55 19.86 2.61
C ASP A 89 -15.49 20.39 1.63
N THR A 90 -14.65 19.49 1.12
CA THR A 90 -13.62 19.80 0.12
C THR A 90 -14.21 20.00 -1.27
N GLY A 91 -15.42 19.48 -1.51
CA GLY A 91 -16.11 19.57 -2.79
C GLY A 91 -15.69 18.50 -3.80
N ASP A 92 -14.84 17.54 -3.40
CA ASP A 92 -14.53 16.34 -4.13
C ASP A 92 -14.53 15.12 -3.19
N ILE A 93 -14.90 13.96 -3.71
CA ILE A 93 -14.83 12.71 -2.96
C ILE A 93 -13.56 11.97 -3.39
N SER A 94 -12.85 11.36 -2.45
CA SER A 94 -11.74 10.46 -2.76
C SER A 94 -12.08 9.00 -2.50
N LEU A 95 -11.23 8.08 -2.99
CA LEU A 95 -11.35 6.66 -2.65
C LEU A 95 -11.23 6.43 -1.14
N GLU A 96 -10.49 7.26 -0.41
CA GLU A 96 -10.32 7.14 1.05
C GLU A 96 -11.64 7.37 1.79
N GLU A 97 -12.46 8.32 1.34
CA GLU A 97 -13.77 8.56 1.95
C GLU A 97 -14.77 7.43 1.64
N LEU A 98 -14.65 6.83 0.45
CA LEU A 98 -15.50 5.71 0.04
C LEU A 98 -15.09 4.38 0.69
N ASP A 99 -13.79 4.07 0.72
CA ASP A 99 -13.21 2.82 1.20
C ASP A 99 -11.84 3.06 1.87
N PRO A 100 -11.82 3.56 3.12
CA PRO A 100 -10.58 3.88 3.82
C PRO A 100 -9.74 2.63 4.13
N GLU A 101 -10.37 1.46 4.24
CA GLU A 101 -9.66 0.20 4.45
C GLU A 101 -8.85 -0.18 3.20
N ALA A 102 -9.43 -0.03 2.01
CA ALA A 102 -8.71 -0.29 0.77
C ALA A 102 -7.52 0.65 0.59
N VAL A 103 -7.68 1.95 0.86
CA VAL A 103 -6.58 2.92 0.80
C VAL A 103 -5.47 2.56 1.79
N ALA A 104 -5.81 2.22 3.03
CA ALA A 104 -4.82 1.77 4.00
C ALA A 104 -4.05 0.50 3.55
N HIS A 105 -4.68 -0.40 2.79
CA HIS A 105 -4.01 -1.55 2.19
C HIS A 105 -3.02 -1.15 1.09
N PHE A 106 -3.38 -0.18 0.24
CA PHE A 106 -2.48 0.36 -0.77
C PHE A 106 -1.29 1.07 -0.14
N GLU A 107 -1.52 1.96 0.83
CA GLU A 107 -0.46 2.73 1.51
C GLU A 107 0.52 1.83 2.27
N GLU A 108 0.02 0.80 2.96
CA GLU A 108 0.86 -0.16 3.67
C GLU A 108 1.75 -0.93 2.69
N PHE A 109 1.21 -1.35 1.55
CA PHE A 109 1.99 -2.05 0.52
C PHE A 109 2.99 -1.12 -0.17
N ASP A 110 2.59 0.10 -0.51
CA ASP A 110 3.45 1.12 -1.12
C ASP A 110 4.66 1.45 -0.25
N ARG A 111 4.42 1.65 1.04
CA ARG A 111 5.47 1.87 2.03
C ARG A 111 6.46 0.71 2.07
N ILE A 112 5.99 -0.54 2.07
CA ILE A 112 6.86 -1.72 2.06
C ILE A 112 7.70 -1.80 0.78
N MET A 113 7.08 -1.58 -0.39
CA MET A 113 7.80 -1.64 -1.67
C MET A 113 8.83 -0.53 -1.79
N THR A 114 8.48 0.70 -1.41
CA THR A 114 9.38 1.85 -1.48
C THR A 114 10.60 1.72 -0.56
N TYR A 115 10.54 0.89 0.49
CA TYR A 115 11.71 0.54 1.30
C TYR A 115 12.75 -0.25 0.50
N PHE A 116 12.35 -1.34 -0.15
CA PHE A 116 13.29 -2.25 -0.80
C PHE A 116 13.60 -1.90 -2.26
N PHE A 117 12.69 -1.19 -2.94
CA PHE A 117 12.75 -0.96 -4.38
C PHE A 117 12.69 0.53 -4.73
N ASN A 118 13.30 0.85 -5.87
CA ASN A 118 13.24 2.19 -6.48
C ASN A 118 12.26 2.25 -7.66
N HIS A 119 11.97 1.10 -8.28
CA HIS A 119 11.18 1.00 -9.50
C HIS A 119 10.18 -0.14 -9.40
N LEU A 120 9.01 0.07 -10.00
CA LEU A 120 7.95 -0.93 -10.06
C LEU A 120 8.38 -2.18 -10.83
N ASP A 121 9.11 -2.02 -11.93
CA ASP A 121 9.60 -3.15 -12.75
C ASP A 121 10.53 -4.08 -11.95
N THR A 122 11.32 -3.55 -11.00
CA THR A 122 12.15 -4.40 -10.13
C THR A 122 11.29 -5.21 -9.16
N VAL A 123 10.23 -4.63 -8.59
CA VAL A 123 9.25 -5.36 -7.77
C VAL A 123 8.61 -6.47 -8.59
N TRP A 124 8.18 -6.12 -9.82
CA TRP A 124 7.53 -7.03 -10.74
C TRP A 124 8.37 -8.28 -10.99
N PHE A 125 9.61 -8.11 -11.45
CA PHE A 125 10.50 -9.23 -11.76
C PHE A 125 11.04 -9.96 -10.52
N THR A 126 11.12 -9.30 -9.36
CA THR A 126 11.66 -9.92 -8.14
C THR A 126 10.61 -10.73 -7.39
N CYS A 127 9.35 -10.27 -7.37
CA CYS A 127 8.34 -10.79 -6.45
C CYS A 127 7.03 -11.24 -7.10
N LEU A 128 6.65 -10.70 -8.27
CA LEU A 128 5.30 -10.85 -8.80
C LEU A 128 5.24 -11.71 -10.07
N ASP A 129 6.24 -11.63 -10.94
CA ASP A 129 6.30 -12.36 -12.21
C ASP A 129 7.60 -13.17 -12.29
N LEU A 130 7.73 -14.14 -11.38
CA LEU A 130 8.91 -15.01 -11.27
C LEU A 130 9.11 -15.86 -12.53
N GLY A 131 8.01 -16.22 -13.20
CA GLY A 131 8.02 -16.95 -14.46
C GLY A 131 8.27 -16.09 -15.70
N ASN A 132 8.34 -14.76 -15.56
CA ASN A 132 8.43 -13.80 -16.68
C ASN A 132 7.33 -14.06 -17.74
N THR A 133 6.13 -14.34 -17.28
CA THR A 133 4.94 -14.61 -18.12
C THR A 133 4.26 -13.32 -18.58
N GLY A 134 4.62 -12.18 -17.97
CA GLY A 134 3.93 -10.90 -18.15
C GLY A 134 2.62 -10.78 -17.37
N ARG A 135 2.30 -11.78 -16.54
CA ARG A 135 1.12 -11.81 -15.68
C ARG A 135 1.50 -12.34 -14.30
N CYS A 136 0.84 -11.81 -13.28
CA CYS A 136 0.98 -12.26 -11.91
C CYS A 136 -0.32 -12.94 -11.49
N SER A 137 -0.26 -14.25 -11.27
CA SER A 137 -1.37 -15.02 -10.70
C SER A 137 -1.57 -14.70 -9.22
N LEU A 138 -2.73 -15.09 -8.68
CA LEU A 138 -3.00 -14.95 -7.24
C LEU A 138 -1.93 -15.64 -6.39
N GLU A 139 -1.49 -16.84 -6.77
CA GLU A 139 -0.50 -17.60 -6.00
C GLU A 139 0.86 -16.90 -5.97
N GLU A 140 1.32 -16.39 -7.13
CA GLU A 140 2.56 -15.61 -7.23
C GLU A 140 2.47 -14.32 -6.42
N PHE A 141 1.34 -13.60 -6.50
CA PHE A 141 1.15 -12.36 -5.74
C PHE A 141 1.17 -12.61 -4.23
N LEU A 142 0.45 -13.63 -3.76
CA LEU A 142 0.41 -13.99 -2.34
C LEU A 142 1.79 -14.40 -1.85
N PHE A 143 2.54 -15.17 -2.64
CA PHE A 143 3.90 -15.55 -2.32
C PHE A 143 4.82 -14.33 -2.25
N GLY A 144 4.81 -13.47 -3.27
CA GLY A 144 5.58 -12.22 -3.30
C GLY A 144 5.27 -11.31 -2.11
N CYS A 145 3.99 -11.08 -1.82
CA CYS A 145 3.57 -10.31 -0.65
C CYS A 145 4.05 -10.94 0.67
N LYS A 146 4.08 -12.26 0.76
CA LYS A 146 4.58 -12.97 1.94
C LYS A 146 6.08 -12.78 2.15
N VAL A 147 6.86 -12.74 1.06
CA VAL A 147 8.30 -12.40 1.08
C VAL A 147 8.50 -10.94 1.51
N LEU A 148 7.63 -10.03 1.06
CA LEU A 148 7.65 -8.60 1.43
C LEU A 148 7.09 -8.31 2.83
N GLY A 149 6.41 -9.28 3.47
CA GLY A 149 5.84 -9.12 4.81
C GLY A 149 4.39 -8.67 4.86
N PHE A 150 3.77 -8.51 3.70
CA PHE A 150 2.39 -8.11 3.54
C PHE A 150 1.45 -9.33 3.45
N ALA A 151 1.50 -10.25 4.41
CA ALA A 151 0.79 -11.54 4.25
C ALA A 151 -0.71 -11.49 4.57
N ARG A 152 -1.15 -10.68 5.55
CA ARG A 152 -2.51 -10.76 6.10
C ARG A 152 -3.58 -10.16 5.19
N LYS A 153 -3.20 -9.13 4.44
CA LYS A 153 -4.08 -8.27 3.64
C LYS A 153 -3.88 -8.44 2.13
N SER A 154 -2.91 -9.28 1.71
CA SER A 154 -2.55 -9.50 0.30
C SER A 154 -3.71 -10.01 -0.54
N MET A 155 -4.59 -10.85 0.00
CA MET A 155 -5.78 -11.33 -0.72
C MET A 155 -6.71 -10.18 -1.11
N ASN A 156 -6.97 -9.26 -0.18
CA ASN A 156 -7.83 -8.10 -0.45
C ASN A 156 -7.18 -7.17 -1.47
N LEU A 157 -5.88 -6.89 -1.29
CA LEU A 157 -5.12 -6.05 -2.22
C LEU A 157 -5.10 -6.64 -3.64
N PHE A 158 -4.93 -7.96 -3.78
CA PHE A 158 -5.00 -8.62 -5.09
C PHE A 158 -6.35 -8.38 -5.76
N ARG A 159 -7.45 -8.54 -5.01
CA ARG A 159 -8.81 -8.31 -5.53
C ARG A 159 -9.05 -6.86 -5.96
N TYR A 160 -8.41 -5.90 -5.30
CA TYR A 160 -8.48 -4.49 -5.69
C TYR A 160 -7.70 -4.22 -6.99
N LEU A 161 -6.51 -4.82 -7.13
CA LEU A 161 -5.61 -4.65 -8.28
C LEU A 161 -6.08 -5.41 -9.52
N ASP A 162 -6.75 -6.55 -9.36
CA ASP A 162 -7.36 -7.30 -10.45
C ASP A 162 -8.64 -6.59 -10.96
N ILE A 163 -8.49 -5.48 -11.68
CA ILE A 163 -9.60 -4.69 -12.23
C ILE A 163 -10.44 -5.51 -13.22
N ARG A 164 -9.78 -6.37 -14.00
CA ARG A 164 -10.43 -7.19 -15.04
C ARG A 164 -11.23 -8.35 -14.47
N ASN A 165 -10.97 -8.73 -13.21
CA ASN A 165 -11.58 -9.87 -12.55
C ASN A 165 -11.28 -11.19 -13.28
N ASP A 166 -10.07 -11.32 -13.83
CA ASP A 166 -9.60 -12.52 -14.54
C ASP A 166 -8.61 -13.35 -13.70
N ASN A 167 -8.39 -12.96 -12.43
CA ASN A 167 -7.39 -13.54 -11.52
C ASN A 167 -5.94 -13.35 -11.98
N TYR A 168 -5.68 -12.34 -12.81
CA TYR A 168 -4.33 -11.94 -13.17
C TYR A 168 -4.14 -10.44 -12.99
N ILE A 169 -3.00 -10.09 -12.40
CA ILE A 169 -2.51 -8.71 -12.39
C ILE A 169 -1.48 -8.58 -13.51
N CYS A 170 -1.50 -7.45 -14.21
CA CYS A 170 -0.45 -7.01 -15.12
C CYS A 170 0.27 -5.79 -14.52
N ILE A 171 1.47 -5.48 -15.01
CA ILE A 171 2.28 -4.37 -14.47
C ILE A 171 1.56 -3.02 -14.59
N GLU A 172 0.75 -2.81 -15.62
CA GLU A 172 -0.04 -1.59 -15.82
C GLU A 172 -1.09 -1.40 -14.70
N GLN A 173 -1.63 -2.50 -14.15
CA GLN A 173 -2.62 -2.42 -13.07
C GLN A 173 -2.00 -1.99 -11.73
N LEU A 174 -0.67 -2.12 -11.62
CA LEU A 174 0.12 -1.71 -10.47
C LEU A 174 0.60 -0.25 -10.56
N GLU A 175 0.36 0.46 -11.67
CA GLU A 175 0.76 1.88 -11.80
C GLU A 175 0.00 2.83 -10.87
N VAL A 176 -1.07 2.34 -10.22
CA VAL A 176 -1.75 3.04 -9.11
C VAL A 176 -0.86 3.21 -7.88
N LEU A 177 0.24 2.45 -7.81
CA LEU A 177 1.22 2.48 -6.73
C LEU A 177 2.24 3.61 -6.97
N SER A 178 2.83 4.12 -5.90
CA SER A 178 3.69 5.32 -5.94
C SER A 178 5.06 5.12 -6.60
N LEU A 179 5.41 3.89 -6.99
CA LEU A 179 6.72 3.58 -7.56
C LEU A 179 6.79 3.89 -9.06
N PRO A 180 7.82 4.64 -9.53
CA PRO A 180 7.97 4.92 -10.95
C PRO A 180 8.36 3.67 -11.74
N ARG A 181 8.03 3.67 -13.03
CA ARG A 181 8.55 2.69 -14.00
C ARG A 181 10.06 2.85 -14.16
N ALA A 182 10.77 1.76 -14.36
CA ALA A 182 12.21 1.78 -14.63
C ALA A 182 12.49 2.38 -16.02
N VAL A 183 13.60 3.12 -16.13
CA VAL A 183 14.05 3.69 -17.43
C VAL A 183 14.47 2.58 -18.40
N SER A 184 15.14 1.54 -17.89
CA SER A 184 15.46 0.31 -18.63
C SER A 184 14.84 -0.88 -17.91
N LYS A 185 14.07 -1.67 -18.66
CA LYS A 185 13.50 -2.93 -18.16
C LYS A 185 14.58 -3.99 -17.96
N GLU A 186 15.60 -3.97 -18.80
CA GLU A 186 16.75 -4.88 -18.75
C GLU A 186 17.53 -4.70 -17.45
N ASP A 187 17.81 -3.46 -17.04
CA ASP A 187 18.50 -3.17 -15.78
C ASP A 187 17.67 -3.62 -14.57
N ALA A 188 16.35 -3.37 -14.59
CA ALA A 188 15.45 -3.80 -13.53
C ALA A 188 15.38 -5.33 -13.42
N PHE A 189 15.34 -6.02 -14.57
CA PHE A 189 15.36 -7.47 -14.65
C PHE A 189 16.70 -8.05 -14.17
N GLN A 190 17.81 -7.40 -14.51
CA GLN A 190 19.13 -7.85 -14.08
C GLN A 190 19.32 -7.69 -12.57
N CYS A 191 18.83 -6.58 -12.00
CA CYS A 191 18.76 -6.37 -10.55
C CYS A 191 17.88 -7.44 -9.86
N ALA A 192 16.74 -7.81 -10.47
CA ALA A 192 15.88 -8.87 -9.95
C ALA A 192 16.55 -10.25 -9.93
N LYS A 193 17.46 -10.51 -10.88
CA LYS A 193 18.23 -11.75 -11.00
C LYS A 193 19.46 -11.85 -10.10
N GLU A 194 19.84 -10.78 -9.41
CA GLU A 194 21.00 -10.81 -8.52
C GLU A 194 20.84 -11.90 -7.45
N THR A 195 21.86 -12.70 -7.22
CA THR A 195 21.87 -13.67 -6.13
C THR A 195 22.23 -12.98 -4.81
N ARG A 196 21.90 -13.61 -3.67
CA ARG A 196 22.28 -13.10 -2.34
C ARG A 196 23.80 -12.88 -2.21
N THR A 197 24.58 -13.83 -2.73
CA THR A 197 26.05 -13.75 -2.77
C THR A 197 26.55 -12.59 -3.61
N SER A 198 25.96 -12.35 -4.78
CA SER A 198 26.29 -11.21 -5.64
C SER A 198 25.92 -9.88 -4.97
N CYS A 199 24.72 -9.79 -4.38
CA CYS A 199 24.26 -8.61 -3.65
C CYS A 199 25.22 -8.28 -2.50
N ARG A 200 25.60 -9.29 -1.71
CA ARG A 200 26.54 -9.14 -0.60
C ARG A 200 27.92 -8.69 -1.08
N ALA A 201 28.47 -9.31 -2.12
CA ALA A 201 29.78 -8.94 -2.65
C ALA A 201 29.79 -7.47 -3.16
N SER A 202 28.75 -7.06 -3.87
CA SER A 202 28.56 -5.68 -4.35
C SER A 202 28.45 -4.68 -3.20
N TRP A 203 27.68 -5.03 -2.17
CA TRP A 203 27.55 -4.24 -0.95
C TRP A 203 28.87 -4.11 -0.17
N GLU A 204 29.58 -5.22 0.06
CA GLU A 204 30.88 -5.21 0.75
C GLU A 204 31.92 -4.38 -0.02
N GLN A 205 31.93 -4.47 -1.35
CA GLN A 205 32.80 -3.66 -2.20
C GLN A 205 32.46 -2.16 -2.06
N SER A 206 31.18 -1.82 -2.07
CA SER A 206 30.71 -0.44 -1.89
C SER A 206 31.12 0.12 -0.53
N LEU A 207 31.05 -0.68 0.54
CA LEU A 207 31.51 -0.27 1.87
C LEU A 207 33.02 -0.11 1.97
N LYS A 208 33.79 -0.98 1.31
CA LYS A 208 35.26 -0.83 1.23
C LYS A 208 35.64 0.47 0.52
N VAL A 209 34.95 0.81 -0.58
CA VAL A 209 35.18 2.07 -1.31
C VAL A 209 34.80 3.28 -0.46
N ALA A 210 33.65 3.25 0.21
CA ALA A 210 33.17 4.39 0.99
C ALA A 210 33.97 4.64 2.28
N PHE A 211 34.44 3.59 2.95
CA PHE A 211 35.01 3.70 4.30
C PHE A 211 36.46 3.21 4.46
N GLY A 212 37.05 2.57 3.45
CA GLY A 212 38.48 2.23 3.35
C GLY A 212 39.04 1.21 4.36
N LYS A 213 38.38 1.00 5.51
CA LYS A 213 38.75 0.02 6.55
C LYS A 213 37.74 -1.13 6.53
N GLY A 214 38.17 -2.32 6.99
CA GLY A 214 37.43 -3.59 6.89
C GLY A 214 35.96 -3.54 7.28
N LEU A 215 35.18 -4.54 6.87
CA LEU A 215 33.70 -4.54 6.86
C LEU A 215 33.04 -4.03 8.16
N ILE A 216 33.58 -4.40 9.32
CA ILE A 216 33.11 -3.97 10.65
C ILE A 216 33.17 -2.44 10.81
N HIS A 217 34.20 -1.80 10.28
CA HIS A 217 34.32 -0.34 10.31
C HIS A 217 33.28 0.34 9.42
N GLY A 218 33.12 -0.16 8.19
CA GLY A 218 32.10 0.31 7.26
C GLY A 218 30.69 0.16 7.84
N TRP A 219 30.41 -0.98 8.48
CA TRP A 219 29.15 -1.19 9.19
C TRP A 219 28.94 -0.18 10.31
N ARG A 220 29.92 -0.03 11.22
CA ARG A 220 29.80 0.91 12.36
C ARG A 220 29.66 2.37 11.94
N ARG A 221 30.29 2.77 10.83
CA ARG A 221 30.23 4.15 10.32
C ARG A 221 28.99 4.42 9.47
N GLY A 222 28.55 3.43 8.69
CA GLY A 222 27.41 3.58 7.79
C GLY A 222 26.06 3.25 8.43
N PHE A 223 26.02 2.25 9.32
CA PHE A 223 24.77 1.62 9.78
C PHE A 223 24.49 1.73 11.27
N CYS A 224 25.45 2.11 12.11
CA CYS A 224 25.21 2.43 13.52
C CYS A 224 25.10 3.95 13.72
N GLY A 225 24.05 4.41 14.40
CA GLY A 225 23.86 5.83 14.76
C GLY A 225 24.12 6.13 16.23
N SER A 226 24.21 5.09 17.08
CA SER A 226 24.37 5.24 18.52
C SER A 226 25.83 5.44 18.96
N LYS A 227 26.08 5.56 20.28
CA LYS A 227 27.45 5.57 20.83
C LYS A 227 28.13 4.23 20.55
N ARG A 228 29.47 4.24 20.38
CA ARG A 228 30.28 3.06 20.04
C ARG A 228 30.03 1.83 20.92
N GLU A 229 29.73 2.06 22.19
CA GLU A 229 29.42 1.02 23.19
C GLU A 229 28.13 0.25 22.87
N ASN A 230 27.18 0.90 22.21
CA ASN A 230 25.87 0.34 21.88
C ASN A 230 25.82 -0.31 20.49
N HIS A 231 26.86 -0.15 19.67
CA HIS A 231 26.89 -0.63 18.28
C HIS A 231 26.67 -2.14 18.12
N LEU A 232 26.95 -2.94 19.15
CA LEU A 232 26.73 -4.40 19.11
C LEU A 232 25.29 -4.82 19.45
N PHE A 233 24.54 -3.93 20.08
CA PHE A 233 23.16 -4.17 20.51
C PHE A 233 22.16 -3.30 19.74
N GLU A 234 22.66 -2.37 18.92
CA GLU A 234 21.84 -1.49 18.10
C GLU A 234 21.05 -2.33 17.10
N GLU A 235 19.75 -2.12 17.16
CA GLU A 235 18.78 -2.80 16.34
C GLU A 235 18.55 -1.96 15.07
N LEU A 236 18.95 -2.48 13.91
CA LEU A 236 18.71 -1.83 12.63
C LEU A 236 17.43 -2.37 11.99
N SER A 237 16.47 -1.49 11.71
CA SER A 237 15.27 -1.83 10.95
C SER A 237 15.57 -1.98 9.45
N ALA A 238 14.75 -2.74 8.73
CA ALA A 238 14.87 -2.89 7.28
C ALA A 238 14.77 -1.54 6.54
N GLU A 239 13.90 -0.66 7.02
CA GLU A 239 13.73 0.70 6.50
C GLU A 239 15.02 1.51 6.66
N ASP A 240 15.59 1.54 7.87
CA ASP A 240 16.83 2.29 8.15
C ASP A 240 18.00 1.73 7.36
N PHE A 241 18.09 0.40 7.24
CA PHE A 241 19.08 -0.25 6.41
C PHE A 241 18.98 0.20 4.95
N CYS A 242 17.80 0.10 4.35
CA CYS A 242 17.60 0.46 2.95
C CYS A 242 17.87 1.95 2.70
N ARG A 243 17.41 2.83 3.61
CA ARG A 243 17.66 4.28 3.52
C ARG A 243 19.16 4.58 3.54
N ARG A 244 19.92 3.94 4.43
CA ARG A 244 21.37 4.12 4.53
C ARG A 244 22.10 3.53 3.31
N CYS A 245 21.71 2.35 2.83
CA CYS A 245 22.25 1.79 1.59
C CYS A 245 22.07 2.74 0.39
N ARG A 246 20.89 3.37 0.26
CA ARG A 246 20.63 4.37 -0.79
C ARG A 246 21.49 5.62 -0.61
N SER A 247 21.66 6.12 0.62
CA SER A 247 22.53 7.27 0.90
C SER A 247 24.01 7.01 0.54
N LEU A 248 24.43 5.74 0.58
CA LEU A 248 25.77 5.30 0.19
C LEU A 248 25.87 4.96 -1.32
N GLY A 249 24.78 5.12 -2.08
CA GLY A 249 24.75 4.85 -3.51
C GLY A 249 24.81 3.36 -3.88
N ILE A 250 24.42 2.47 -2.97
CA ILE A 250 24.47 1.02 -3.19
C ILE A 250 23.33 0.61 -4.13
N LYS A 251 23.70 0.01 -5.28
CA LYS A 251 22.76 -0.36 -6.36
C LYS A 251 22.31 -1.82 -6.37
N ALA A 252 22.56 -2.56 -5.29
CA ALA A 252 22.19 -3.97 -5.18
C ALA A 252 20.69 -4.17 -4.89
N ASN A 253 20.18 -5.36 -5.15
CA ASN A 253 18.85 -5.78 -4.72
C ASN A 253 18.78 -5.84 -3.17
N LEU A 254 18.23 -4.77 -2.57
CA LEU A 254 18.22 -4.59 -1.12
C LEU A 254 17.37 -5.62 -0.40
N LEU A 255 16.31 -6.15 -1.02
CA LEU A 255 15.49 -7.20 -0.44
C LEU A 255 16.29 -8.48 -0.25
N ARG A 256 17.00 -8.92 -1.30
CA ARG A 256 17.84 -10.13 -1.25
C ARG A 256 19.04 -9.96 -0.33
N LEU A 257 19.65 -8.77 -0.33
CA LEU A 257 20.72 -8.43 0.60
C LEU A 257 20.25 -8.45 2.05
N TRP A 258 19.06 -7.91 2.33
CA TRP A 258 18.48 -7.93 3.66
C TRP A 258 18.20 -9.36 4.14
N ALA A 259 17.65 -10.21 3.25
CA ALA A 259 17.44 -11.63 3.55
C ALA A 259 18.75 -12.37 3.89
N GLU A 260 19.84 -12.08 3.17
CA GLU A 260 21.18 -12.62 3.43
C GLU A 260 21.71 -12.19 4.80
N LEU A 261 21.57 -10.90 5.16
CA LEU A 261 22.05 -10.36 6.44
C LEU A 261 21.30 -10.93 7.65
N LEU A 262 20.06 -11.36 7.46
CA LEU A 262 19.30 -12.05 8.50
C LEU A 262 19.74 -13.52 8.69
N GLY A 263 20.64 -14.05 7.84
CA GLY A 263 21.20 -15.39 7.96
C GLY A 263 20.20 -16.52 7.71
N LYS A 264 19.14 -16.26 6.94
CA LYS A 264 18.00 -17.17 6.71
C LYS A 264 18.19 -18.02 5.45
N SER A 265 17.83 -19.29 5.48
CA SER A 265 18.06 -20.23 4.35
C SER A 265 17.10 -19.96 3.17
N GLU A 266 17.38 -20.52 1.99
CA GLU A 266 16.48 -20.40 0.81
C GLU A 266 15.10 -21.05 1.04
N GLU A 267 15.01 -22.08 1.89
CA GLU A 267 13.76 -22.79 2.19
C GLU A 267 12.80 -21.98 3.09
N GLU A 268 13.34 -21.01 3.82
CA GLU A 268 12.60 -20.07 4.66
C GLU A 268 11.97 -18.92 3.85
N GLU A 269 11.91 -18.94 2.51
CA GLU A 269 11.20 -17.89 1.75
C GLU A 269 9.67 -17.97 1.90
N LYS A 270 9.14 -19.09 2.41
CA LYS A 270 7.70 -19.36 2.48
C LYS A 270 6.97 -18.64 3.62
N GLY A 271 7.39 -17.48 4.14
CA GLY A 271 6.67 -16.86 5.28
C GLY A 271 7.32 -15.75 6.07
N PHE A 272 7.88 -14.69 5.46
CA PHE A 272 9.01 -14.07 6.17
C PHE A 272 9.18 -12.55 6.10
N LEU A 273 8.16 -11.78 6.50
CA LEU A 273 8.36 -10.46 7.14
C LEU A 273 7.16 -10.10 8.06
N GLN A 274 6.70 -11.05 8.89
CA GLN A 274 5.54 -10.85 9.78
C GLN A 274 5.86 -10.11 11.09
N GLU A 275 7.13 -10.00 11.46
CA GLU A 275 7.57 -9.23 12.62
C GLU A 275 8.77 -8.38 12.20
N MET A 276 8.84 -7.17 12.76
CA MET A 276 9.89 -6.16 12.57
C MET A 276 11.27 -6.74 12.88
N SER A 277 11.79 -7.56 11.98
CA SER A 277 13.05 -8.28 12.18
C SER A 277 14.20 -7.28 12.11
N VAL A 278 15.03 -7.35 13.13
CA VAL A 278 16.15 -6.46 13.34
C VAL A 278 17.43 -7.19 12.96
N ALA A 279 18.24 -6.59 12.10
CA ALA A 279 19.61 -7.06 11.89
C ALA A 279 20.49 -6.62 13.07
N ARG A 280 21.12 -7.57 13.77
CA ARG A 280 22.10 -7.31 14.84
C ARG A 280 23.51 -7.41 14.30
N VAL A 281 24.38 -6.52 14.75
CA VAL A 281 25.79 -6.46 14.33
C VAL A 281 26.55 -7.65 14.92
N GLY A 282 26.98 -8.60 14.08
CA GLY A 282 27.93 -9.64 14.49
C GLY A 282 27.64 -11.09 14.08
N ARG A 283 26.83 -11.35 13.05
CA ARG A 283 26.82 -12.63 12.34
C ARG A 283 27.23 -12.43 10.89
#